data_AF-A0A2X3HZ40-F1
#
_entry.id   AF-A0A2X3HZ40-F1
#
_cell.length_a   1.000
_cell.length_b   1.000
_cell.length_c   1.000
_cell.angle_alpha   90.00
_cell.angle_beta   90.00
_cell.angle_gamma   90.00
#
_symmetry.space_group_name_H-M   'P 1'
#
loop_
_entity.id
_entity.type
_entity.pdbx_description
1 polymer ?
#
loop_
_entity_poly.entity_id
_entity_poly.type
_entity_poly.pdbx_seq_one_letter_code
_entity_poly.pdbx_strand_id
1 'polypeptide(L)'
;MNMAVDALPVMTAPPEKAYFKNKEFSGTSENDADKTKKITDSVSQFFKAYYEQNQTQIDYFLVDGADIKGAGQKFSFNKIDRINIYKLSDKEFLAIVDLNIDSFGNSIKQGFNLTVVQEGDKFLVKTLEPRTSNIDLNNKSNN
;
A
#
# COMPACT_ATOMS: atom_id res chain seq x y z
N MET A 1 -4.74 -27.69 32.23
CA MET A 1 -3.27 -27.81 32.29
C MET A 1 -2.78 -26.46 32.80
N ASN A 2 -2.24 -26.40 34.02
CA ASN A 2 -1.83 -25.12 34.64
C ASN A 2 -0.31 -24.99 34.49
N MET A 3 0.15 -23.87 33.93
CA MET A 3 1.57 -23.52 33.86
C MET A 3 1.93 -22.68 35.09
N ALA A 4 3.11 -22.93 35.66
CA ALA A 4 3.67 -22.15 36.77
C ALA A 4 5.11 -21.78 36.43
N VAL A 5 5.56 -20.62 36.93
CA VAL A 5 6.98 -20.25 36.92
C VAL A 5 7.67 -21.11 37.97
N ASP A 6 8.60 -21.96 37.55
CA ASP A 6 9.29 -22.94 38.39
C ASP A 6 10.68 -22.46 38.85
N ALA A 7 11.12 -21.29 38.40
CA ALA A 7 12.44 -20.72 38.71
C ALA A 7 12.43 -19.19 38.80
N LEU A 8 13.45 -18.62 39.45
CA LEU A 8 13.65 -17.17 39.44
C LEU A 8 13.96 -16.70 38.00
N PRO A 9 13.25 -15.67 37.49
CA PRO A 9 13.55 -15.13 36.18
C PRO A 9 14.94 -14.48 36.18
N VAL A 10 15.60 -14.52 35.02
CA VAL A 10 16.92 -13.92 34.81
C VAL A 10 16.86 -12.86 33.71
N MET A 11 17.82 -11.94 33.74
CA MET A 11 18.01 -10.97 32.67
C MET A 11 18.41 -11.70 31.38
N THR A 12 17.78 -11.33 30.27
CA THR A 12 18.11 -11.84 28.93
C THR A 12 18.56 -10.70 28.02
N ALA A 13 19.21 -11.04 26.92
CA ALA A 13 19.65 -10.07 25.93
C ALA A 13 18.43 -9.34 25.31
N PRO A 14 18.55 -8.03 25.04
CA PRO A 14 17.52 -7.32 24.29
C PRO A 14 17.46 -7.81 22.84
N PRO A 15 16.33 -7.60 22.13
CA PRO A 15 16.25 -7.88 20.70
C PRO A 15 17.30 -7.11 19.89
N GLU A 16 17.90 -7.79 18.90
CA GLU A 16 18.81 -7.18 17.94
C GLU A 16 18.08 -6.89 16.61
N LYS A 17 18.38 -5.75 15.99
CA LYS A 17 17.78 -5.37 14.71
C LYS A 17 18.42 -6.17 13.57
N ALA A 18 17.60 -6.74 12.70
CA ALA A 18 18.09 -7.35 11.46
C ALA A 18 18.66 -6.28 10.51
N TYR A 19 19.71 -6.65 9.78
CA TYR A 19 20.26 -5.81 8.71
C TYR A 19 19.34 -5.81 7.49
N PHE A 20 19.14 -4.63 6.91
CA PHE A 20 18.54 -4.47 5.58
C PHE A 20 19.14 -3.28 4.85
N LYS A 21 19.09 -3.32 3.52
CA LYS A 21 19.48 -2.21 2.65
C LYS A 21 18.38 -1.99 1.61
N ASN A 22 17.99 -0.74 1.42
CA ASN A 22 16.96 -0.39 0.47
C ASN A 22 17.36 -0.79 -0.95
N LYS A 23 16.44 -1.47 -1.64
CA LYS A 23 16.56 -1.81 -3.06
C LYS A 23 15.34 -1.26 -3.79
N GLU A 24 15.55 -0.22 -4.61
CA GLU A 24 14.49 0.34 -5.45
C GLU A 24 13.93 -0.74 -6.39
N PHE A 25 12.66 -0.59 -6.75
CA PHE A 25 12.00 -1.55 -7.63
C PHE A 25 12.65 -1.54 -9.02
N SER A 26 13.02 -2.72 -9.51
CA SER A 26 13.61 -2.91 -10.84
C SER A 26 12.53 -3.29 -11.84
N GLY A 27 11.97 -2.30 -12.52
CA GLY A 27 10.96 -2.49 -13.57
C GLY A 27 11.02 -1.40 -14.64
N THR A 28 10.18 -1.52 -15.67
CA THR A 28 10.07 -0.50 -16.72
C THR A 28 9.18 0.63 -16.24
N SER A 29 9.73 1.82 -16.03
CA SER A 29 8.93 3.00 -15.65
C SER A 29 7.92 3.37 -16.74
N GLU A 30 6.68 3.66 -16.34
CA GLU A 30 5.68 4.27 -17.20
C GLU A 30 5.90 5.79 -17.17
N ASN A 31 6.21 6.37 -18.33
CA ASN A 31 6.57 7.77 -18.49
C ASN A 31 5.60 8.52 -19.41
N ASP A 32 4.57 7.85 -19.95
CA ASP A 32 3.50 8.53 -20.67
C ASP A 32 2.75 9.46 -19.71
N ALA A 33 2.76 10.75 -20.02
CA ALA A 33 2.22 11.78 -19.12
C ALA A 33 0.70 11.62 -18.90
N ASP A 34 -0.04 11.21 -19.93
CA ASP A 34 -1.49 11.09 -19.86
C ASP A 34 -1.91 9.90 -18.99
N LYS A 35 -1.27 8.73 -19.19
CA LYS A 35 -1.45 7.56 -18.32
C LYS A 35 -0.98 7.81 -16.90
N THR A 36 0.21 8.40 -16.73
CA THR A 36 0.76 8.72 -15.40
C THR A 36 -0.21 9.57 -14.60
N LYS A 37 -0.81 10.58 -15.24
CA LYS A 37 -1.83 11.43 -14.63
C LYS A 37 -3.09 10.64 -14.27
N LYS A 38 -3.65 9.86 -15.20
CA LYS A 38 -4.87 9.05 -14.95
C LYS A 38 -4.69 8.02 -13.83
N ILE A 39 -3.53 7.37 -13.76
CA ILE A 39 -3.19 6.43 -12.68
C ILE A 39 -3.08 7.21 -11.36
N THR A 40 -2.36 8.33 -11.34
CA THR A 40 -2.20 9.16 -10.14
C THR A 40 -3.53 9.66 -9.60
N ASP A 41 -4.43 10.14 -10.49
CA ASP A 41 -5.76 10.60 -10.13
C ASP A 41 -6.61 9.46 -9.55
N SER A 42 -6.56 8.27 -10.16
CA SER A 42 -7.29 7.08 -9.69
C SER A 42 -6.78 6.59 -8.33
N VAL A 43 -5.45 6.53 -8.15
CA VAL A 43 -4.82 6.14 -6.88
C VAL A 43 -5.09 7.16 -5.78
N SER A 44 -5.11 8.45 -6.10
CA SER A 44 -5.47 9.52 -5.15
C SER A 44 -6.93 9.41 -4.69
N GLN A 45 -7.87 9.17 -5.62
CA GLN A 45 -9.27 8.94 -5.28
C GLN A 45 -9.47 7.68 -4.45
N PHE A 46 -8.77 6.60 -4.80
CA PHE A 46 -8.75 5.38 -4.00
C PHE A 46 -8.28 5.66 -2.57
N PHE A 47 -7.15 6.35 -2.37
CA PHE A 47 -6.65 6.63 -1.02
C PHE A 47 -7.58 7.54 -0.22
N LYS A 48 -8.23 8.51 -0.87
CA LYS A 48 -9.28 9.31 -0.24
C LYS A 48 -10.41 8.41 0.27
N ALA A 49 -10.91 7.49 -0.56
CA ALA A 49 -11.94 6.55 -0.14
C ALA A 49 -11.45 5.58 0.95
N TYR A 50 -10.25 5.05 0.81
CA TYR A 50 -9.62 4.10 1.74
C TYR A 50 -9.53 4.66 3.17
N TYR A 51 -9.20 5.95 3.31
CA TYR A 51 -9.04 6.59 4.62
C TYR A 51 -10.33 7.23 5.17
N GLU A 52 -11.21 7.75 4.31
CA GLU A 52 -12.33 8.61 4.70
C GLU A 52 -13.72 7.99 4.49
N GLN A 53 -13.85 6.92 3.70
CA GLN A 53 -15.14 6.42 3.22
C GLN A 53 -15.45 4.99 3.64
N ASN A 54 -16.70 4.57 3.45
CA ASN A 54 -17.16 3.22 3.78
C ASN A 54 -16.76 2.21 2.68
N GLN A 55 -16.87 0.91 2.99
CA GLN A 55 -16.45 -0.15 2.07
C GLN A 55 -17.18 -0.10 0.72
N THR A 56 -18.48 0.20 0.70
CA THR A 56 -19.25 0.30 -0.56
C THR A 56 -18.68 1.36 -1.50
N GLN A 57 -18.13 2.45 -0.97
CA GLN A 57 -17.49 3.47 -1.79
C GLN A 57 -16.08 3.06 -2.23
N ILE A 58 -15.35 2.34 -1.38
CA ILE A 58 -14.02 1.81 -1.69
C ILE A 58 -14.10 0.79 -2.84
N ASP A 59 -15.11 -0.08 -2.81
CA ASP A 59 -15.29 -1.17 -3.77
C ASP A 59 -15.40 -0.65 -5.22
N TYR A 60 -15.85 0.59 -5.47
CA TYR A 60 -15.86 1.20 -6.81
C TYR A 60 -14.48 1.40 -7.44
N PHE A 61 -13.43 1.41 -6.62
CA PHE A 61 -12.04 1.60 -7.04
C PHE A 61 -11.27 0.29 -7.10
N LEU A 62 -11.90 -0.83 -6.79
CA LEU A 62 -11.27 -2.14 -6.73
C LEU A 62 -11.59 -2.96 -7.98
N VAL A 63 -10.67 -3.85 -8.36
CA VAL A 63 -11.03 -4.92 -9.31
C VAL A 63 -11.97 -5.90 -8.63
N ASP A 64 -12.83 -6.56 -9.42
CA ASP A 64 -13.75 -7.56 -8.91
C ASP A 64 -13.01 -8.67 -8.12
N GLY A 65 -13.45 -8.91 -6.89
CA GLY A 65 -12.88 -9.94 -6.01
C GLY A 65 -11.61 -9.53 -5.25
N ALA A 66 -11.14 -8.29 -5.35
CA ALA A 66 -10.06 -7.80 -4.49
C ALA A 66 -10.52 -7.68 -3.04
N ASP A 67 -9.78 -8.28 -2.11
CA ASP A 67 -10.08 -8.19 -0.66
C ASP A 67 -9.25 -7.08 -0.01
N ILE A 68 -9.66 -5.83 -0.23
CA ILE A 68 -9.02 -4.64 0.37
C ILE A 68 -10.03 -3.92 1.23
N LYS A 69 -9.82 -3.90 2.55
CA LYS A 69 -10.67 -3.20 3.52
C LYS A 69 -10.13 -1.81 3.85
N GLY A 70 -11.03 -0.83 3.93
CA GLY A 70 -10.68 0.54 4.32
C GLY A 70 -10.12 0.68 5.74
N ALA A 71 -9.46 1.80 6.02
CA ALA A 71 -8.89 2.13 7.32
C ALA A 71 -9.92 2.57 8.38
N GLY A 72 -11.22 2.44 8.07
CA GLY A 72 -12.31 2.64 9.03
C GLY A 72 -12.78 4.07 9.21
N GLN A 73 -12.56 4.97 8.23
CA GLN A 73 -13.08 6.35 8.23
C GLN A 73 -12.55 7.21 9.40
N LYS A 74 -11.28 7.00 9.79
CA LYS A 74 -10.67 7.64 10.98
C LYS A 74 -9.61 8.69 10.66
N PHE A 75 -9.30 8.87 9.38
CA PHE A 75 -8.18 9.68 8.93
C PHE A 75 -8.64 10.61 7.81
N SER A 76 -8.02 11.77 7.70
CA SER A 76 -8.18 12.66 6.55
C SER A 76 -7.03 12.42 5.59
N PHE A 77 -7.33 12.12 4.33
CA PHE A 77 -6.31 11.99 3.31
C PHE A 77 -5.88 13.38 2.82
N ASN A 78 -4.58 13.66 2.88
CA ASN A 78 -4.06 14.97 2.49
C ASN A 78 -3.70 15.00 1.01
N LYS A 79 -2.66 14.26 0.65
CA LYS A 79 -2.14 14.17 -0.72
C LYS A 79 -1.16 13.01 -0.87
N ILE A 80 -0.88 12.68 -2.13
CA ILE A 80 0.30 11.91 -2.52
C ILE A 80 1.49 12.88 -2.56
N ASP A 81 2.57 12.53 -1.86
CA ASP A 81 3.83 13.28 -1.86
C ASP A 81 4.76 12.83 -2.99
N ARG A 82 4.76 11.53 -3.30
CA ARG A 82 5.55 10.92 -4.38
C ARG A 82 4.83 9.72 -4.95
N ILE A 83 4.85 9.58 -6.27
CA ILE A 83 4.39 8.38 -6.97
C ILE A 83 5.35 8.02 -8.09
N ASN A 84 5.78 6.75 -8.13
CA ASN A 84 6.51 6.17 -9.25
C ASN A 84 5.69 5.03 -9.82
N ILE A 85 5.53 4.99 -11.14
CA ILE A 85 4.69 4.00 -11.82
C ILE A 85 5.58 3.14 -12.70
N TYR A 86 5.38 1.83 -12.62
CA TYR A 86 6.08 0.84 -13.43
C TYR A 86 5.08 -0.01 -14.19
N LYS A 87 5.32 -0.23 -15.48
CA LYS A 87 4.54 -1.14 -16.30
C LYS A 87 4.91 -2.59 -15.95
N LEU A 88 3.93 -3.38 -15.51
CA LEU A 88 4.10 -4.81 -15.24
C LEU A 88 3.71 -5.65 -16.47
N SER A 89 2.59 -5.29 -17.10
CA SER A 89 2.10 -5.88 -18.35
C SER A 89 1.35 -4.84 -19.17
N ASP A 90 0.65 -5.21 -20.24
CA ASP A 90 -0.01 -4.25 -21.13
C ASP A 90 -1.03 -3.35 -20.40
N LYS A 91 -1.80 -3.93 -19.47
CA LYS A 91 -2.88 -3.27 -18.73
C LYS A 91 -2.63 -3.25 -17.22
N GLU A 92 -1.49 -3.72 -16.74
CA GLU A 92 -1.21 -3.84 -15.31
C GLU A 92 0.05 -3.06 -14.95
N PHE A 93 -0.05 -2.28 -13.87
CA PHE A 93 0.97 -1.34 -13.43
C PHE A 93 1.20 -1.46 -11.93
N LEU A 94 2.42 -1.19 -11.49
CA LEU A 94 2.76 -1.01 -10.09
C LEU A 94 2.88 0.49 -9.80
N ALA A 95 2.05 1.00 -8.91
CA ALA A 95 2.18 2.34 -8.34
C ALA A 95 2.88 2.23 -6.99
N ILE A 96 4.06 2.84 -6.84
CA ILE A 96 4.78 2.98 -5.58
C ILE A 96 4.55 4.40 -5.06
N VAL A 97 3.94 4.52 -3.88
CA VAL A 97 3.34 5.76 -3.39
C VAL A 97 3.86 6.10 -2.00
N ASP A 98 4.37 7.31 -1.82
CA ASP A 98 4.45 7.96 -0.51
C ASP A 98 3.32 8.99 -0.41
N LEU A 99 2.58 8.96 0.69
CA LEU A 99 1.45 9.84 0.92
C LEU A 99 1.39 10.30 2.37
N ASN A 100 0.50 11.25 2.60
CA ASN A 100 0.30 11.84 3.91
C ASN A 100 -1.18 11.81 4.31
N ILE A 101 -1.44 11.48 5.57
CA ILE A 101 -2.76 11.54 6.19
C ILE A 101 -2.71 12.36 7.48
N ASP A 102 -3.83 12.95 7.86
CA ASP A 102 -4.00 13.61 9.15
C ASP A 102 -4.76 12.73 10.14
N SER A 103 -4.29 12.72 11.37
CA SER A 103 -4.98 12.15 12.53
C SER A 103 -4.92 13.15 13.68
N PHE A 104 -6.09 13.62 14.15
CA PHE A 104 -6.20 14.62 15.21
C PHE A 104 -5.35 15.88 14.96
N GLY A 105 -5.31 16.36 13.71
CA GLY A 105 -4.55 17.55 13.29
C GLY A 105 -3.04 17.36 13.16
N ASN A 106 -2.56 16.11 13.24
CA ASN A 106 -1.15 15.77 13.03
C ASN A 106 -0.97 14.90 11.79
N SER A 107 -0.02 15.33 10.98
CA SER A 107 0.35 14.71 9.71
C SER A 107 1.23 13.47 9.93
N ILE A 108 0.84 12.35 9.32
CA ILE A 108 1.49 11.05 9.39
C ILE A 108 1.83 10.57 7.97
N LYS A 109 3.10 10.24 7.74
CA LYS A 109 3.56 9.69 6.46
C LYS A 109 3.20 8.22 6.34
N GLN A 110 2.85 7.81 5.14
CA GLN A 110 2.57 6.42 4.78
C GLN A 110 3.27 6.09 3.46
N GLY A 111 3.55 4.80 3.25
CA GLY A 111 4.22 4.32 2.05
C GLY A 111 3.68 2.96 1.63
N PHE A 112 3.18 2.88 0.40
CA PHE A 112 2.54 1.69 -0.16
C PHE A 112 3.04 1.37 -1.56
N ASN A 113 2.84 0.14 -1.97
CA ASN A 113 2.82 -0.25 -3.37
C ASN A 113 1.46 -0.87 -3.70
N LEU A 114 0.94 -0.53 -4.88
CA LEU A 114 -0.36 -0.99 -5.37
C LEU A 114 -0.20 -1.54 -6.77
N THR A 115 -0.78 -2.71 -7.01
CA THR A 115 -1.00 -3.18 -8.37
C THR A 115 -2.31 -2.59 -8.86
N VAL A 116 -2.30 -1.91 -10.01
CA VAL A 116 -3.47 -1.33 -10.65
C VAL A 116 -3.69 -1.93 -12.03
N VAL A 117 -4.95 -2.14 -12.41
CA VAL A 117 -5.37 -2.74 -13.67
C VAL A 117 -6.19 -1.73 -14.46
N GLN A 118 -5.87 -1.57 -15.74
CA GLN A 118 -6.59 -0.71 -16.66
C GLN A 118 -7.85 -1.42 -17.18
N GLU A 119 -9.02 -0.84 -16.93
CA GLU A 119 -10.32 -1.28 -17.43
C GLU A 119 -11.03 -0.12 -18.15
N GLY A 120 -10.99 -0.14 -19.48
CA GLY A 120 -11.42 1.00 -20.30
C GLY A 120 -10.59 2.24 -19.98
N ASP A 121 -11.27 3.28 -19.51
CA ASP A 121 -10.66 4.57 -19.11
C ASP A 121 -10.30 4.62 -17.61
N LYS A 122 -10.61 3.58 -16.83
CA LYS A 122 -10.36 3.55 -15.37
C LYS A 122 -9.13 2.72 -15.03
N PHE A 123 -8.51 3.04 -13.90
CA PHE A 123 -7.49 2.22 -13.26
C PHE A 123 -8.00 1.75 -11.91
N LEU A 124 -8.21 0.45 -11.77
CA LEU A 124 -8.75 -0.18 -10.57
C LEU A 124 -7.63 -0.84 -9.76
N VAL A 125 -7.75 -0.82 -8.44
CA VAL A 125 -6.76 -1.35 -7.51
C VAL A 125 -6.98 -2.86 -7.33
N LYS A 126 -5.89 -3.63 -7.52
CA LYS A 126 -5.85 -5.08 -7.37
C LYS A 126 -5.15 -5.52 -6.09
N THR A 127 -4.08 -4.83 -5.69
CA THR A 127 -3.37 -5.11 -4.43
C THR A 127 -3.02 -3.81 -3.71
N LEU A 128 -2.88 -3.87 -2.39
CA LEU A 128 -2.40 -2.79 -1.55
C LEU A 128 -1.46 -3.38 -0.49
N GLU A 129 -0.16 -3.11 -0.60
CA GLU A 129 0.85 -3.63 0.31
C GLU A 129 1.70 -2.48 0.89
N PRO A 130 2.19 -2.60 2.13
CA PRO A 130 3.18 -1.66 2.63
C PRO A 130 4.52 -1.83 1.90
N ARG A 131 5.44 -0.90 2.17
CA ARG A 131 6.79 -0.76 1.55
C ARG A 131 6.77 -0.07 0.20
N THR A 132 7.79 0.77 0.00
CA THR A 132 8.06 1.50 -1.25
C THR A 132 9.41 1.13 -1.88
N SER A 133 10.15 0.21 -1.24
CA SER A 133 11.37 -0.42 -1.74
C SER A 133 11.46 -1.84 -1.16
N ASN A 134 12.38 -2.66 -1.67
CA ASN A 134 12.47 -4.10 -1.34
C ASN A 134 11.14 -4.84 -1.56
N ILE A 135 10.41 -4.44 -2.60
CA ILE A 135 9.10 -4.99 -2.96
C ILE A 135 9.31 -6.37 -3.60
N ASP A 136 8.47 -7.32 -3.22
CA ASP A 136 8.34 -8.62 -3.86
C ASP A 136 6.89 -8.78 -4.35
N LEU A 137 6.71 -8.94 -5.66
CA LEU A 137 5.41 -9.14 -6.28
C LEU A 137 5.05 -10.62 -6.42
N ASN A 138 5.98 -11.53 -6.11
CA ASN A 138 5.71 -12.96 -6.11
C ASN A 138 4.95 -13.29 -4.83
N ASN A 139 3.67 -12.93 -4.80
CA ASN A 139 2.82 -13.25 -3.66
C ASN A 139 2.62 -14.78 -3.63
N LYS A 140 3.53 -15.49 -2.95
CA LYS A 140 3.27 -16.85 -2.47
C LYS A 140 2.29 -16.67 -1.32
N SER A 141 1.00 -16.64 -1.67
CA SER A 141 -0.08 -16.71 -0.69
C SER A 141 0.14 -18.01 0.10
N ASN A 142 0.75 -17.89 1.28
CA ASN A 142 0.81 -18.95 2.25
C ASN A 142 -0.58 -19.02 2.87
N ASN A 143 -1.45 -19.84 2.27
CA ASN A 143 -2.63 -20.38 2.95
C ASN A 143 -2.19 -21.24 4.13
#